data_AF-A0A286U638-F1
#
_entry.id   AF-A0A286U638-F1
#
_cell.length_a   1.000
_cell.length_b   1.000
_cell.length_c   1.000
_cell.angle_alpha   90.00
_cell.angle_beta   90.00
_cell.angle_gamma   90.00
#
_symmetry.space_group_name_H-M   'P 1'
#
loop_
_entity.id
_entity.type
_entity.pdbx_description
1 polymer ?
#
loop_
_entity_poly.entity_id
_entity_poly.type
_entity_poly.pdbx_seq_one_letter_code
_entity_poly.pdbx_strand_id
1 'polypeptide(L)'
;MPGVASSRTLVDLLFIQDTTASMGPYIQSAKDSIIEVCQLLQDSGRIQKQGGLKVGLIAYRDYPPQDQTYITKEFPFTEDINEMHKNLSELTAEGGGDIPEAFCSALESAYKMKGWRRSAIKVIVVVTDAPPHGIGEMDDSIEGISPEGFSVEDPLKITRKMAKSGFTIMTLACEPTLSGSMYGTDFYKTLSTMTSGALYPLTNPKLLSACIIGSVLESADVQKLSMEYQEEIAHRFFVKKDPIDQIIRDIHKQISSAGQTAVSVSVENVYKDSPESKHNVHTLMSAKNLGEAKRELQRIRGSRFTPDYKQTVDVPEDKAYTITVTFKNTGASNIQVEFYEARDEDTVKKLMVPSNHMRLFSFPLNIPICFTLVRGRFRRNTSCTFGNDADFDVETKFELSS
;
A
#
# COMPACT_ATOMS: atom_id res chain seq x y z
N MET A 1 -38.89 24.12 -10.94
CA MET A 1 -37.88 23.21 -10.33
C MET A 1 -37.03 22.66 -11.46
N PRO A 2 -35.87 23.24 -11.79
CA PRO A 2 -34.92 22.55 -12.66
C PRO A 2 -34.37 21.35 -11.87
N GLY A 3 -34.48 20.16 -12.44
CA GLY A 3 -34.09 18.91 -11.80
C GLY A 3 -32.62 18.95 -11.37
N VAL A 4 -32.37 18.57 -10.12
CA VAL A 4 -31.02 18.33 -9.61
C VAL A 4 -30.43 17.21 -10.45
N ALA A 5 -29.59 17.56 -11.42
CA ALA A 5 -28.78 16.59 -12.12
C ALA A 5 -27.94 15.87 -11.05
N SER A 6 -28.12 14.56 -10.91
CA SER A 6 -27.21 13.71 -10.15
C SER A 6 -25.80 13.92 -10.73
N SER A 7 -25.00 14.74 -10.06
CA SER A 7 -23.60 14.98 -10.44
C SER A 7 -22.87 13.66 -10.23
N ARG A 8 -22.64 12.94 -11.34
CA ARG A 8 -21.99 11.62 -11.28
C ARG A 8 -20.52 11.82 -10.91
N THR A 9 -20.08 11.16 -9.85
CA THR A 9 -18.73 11.26 -9.32
C THR A 9 -17.71 10.64 -10.28
N LEU A 10 -16.66 11.39 -10.61
CA LEU A 10 -15.48 10.89 -11.32
C LEU A 10 -14.37 10.60 -10.32
N VAL A 11 -13.73 9.44 -10.44
CA VAL A 11 -12.66 8.98 -9.55
C VAL A 11 -11.45 8.62 -10.38
N ASP A 12 -10.31 9.22 -10.04
CA ASP A 12 -8.99 8.80 -10.50
C ASP A 12 -8.27 8.15 -9.31
N LEU A 13 -7.94 6.87 -9.46
CA LEU A 13 -7.32 6.06 -8.44
C LEU A 13 -5.93 5.63 -8.93
N LEU A 14 -4.88 6.03 -8.23
CA LEU A 14 -3.51 5.66 -8.54
C LEU A 14 -2.97 4.74 -7.45
N PHE A 15 -2.45 3.59 -7.82
CA PHE A 15 -1.73 2.72 -6.90
C PHE A 15 -0.23 2.98 -6.99
N ILE A 16 0.44 3.18 -5.85
CA ILE A 16 1.89 3.17 -5.75
C ILE A 16 2.26 1.85 -5.04
N GLN A 17 2.88 0.94 -5.77
CA GLN A 17 3.15 -0.43 -5.32
C GLN A 17 4.65 -0.61 -5.13
N ASP A 18 5.03 -0.93 -3.91
CA ASP A 18 6.35 -1.46 -3.60
C ASP A 18 6.55 -2.84 -4.25
N THR A 19 7.67 -3.02 -4.92
CA THR A 19 8.00 -4.25 -5.66
C THR A 19 9.39 -4.78 -5.33
N THR A 20 9.97 -4.40 -4.19
CA THR A 20 11.25 -4.97 -3.73
C THR A 20 11.08 -6.38 -3.17
N ALA A 21 12.18 -7.06 -2.90
CA ALA A 21 12.15 -8.46 -2.47
C ALA A 21 11.38 -8.68 -1.15
N SER A 22 11.41 -7.72 -0.23
CA SER A 22 10.71 -7.78 1.07
C SER A 22 9.20 -7.95 0.90
N MET A 23 8.63 -7.39 -0.17
CA MET A 23 7.22 -7.51 -0.52
C MET A 23 6.78 -8.93 -0.90
N GLY A 24 7.69 -9.91 -1.01
CA GLY A 24 7.39 -11.30 -1.37
C GLY A 24 6.19 -11.92 -0.65
N PRO A 25 6.05 -11.80 0.69
CA PRO A 25 4.89 -12.32 1.43
C PRO A 25 3.58 -11.57 1.15
N TYR A 26 3.66 -10.33 0.65
CA TYR A 26 2.53 -9.41 0.56
C TYR A 26 2.05 -9.19 -0.87
N ILE A 27 2.92 -9.33 -1.87
CA ILE A 27 2.67 -8.81 -3.22
C ILE A 27 1.45 -9.45 -3.88
N GLN A 28 1.20 -10.74 -3.66
CA GLN A 28 0.00 -11.39 -4.22
C GLN A 28 -1.27 -10.86 -3.56
N SER A 29 -1.30 -10.80 -2.23
CA SER A 29 -2.45 -10.25 -1.48
C SER A 29 -2.69 -8.77 -1.83
N ALA A 30 -1.62 -8.00 -2.05
CA ALA A 30 -1.70 -6.62 -2.50
C ALA A 30 -2.37 -6.52 -3.88
N LYS A 31 -1.91 -7.30 -4.87
CA LYS A 31 -2.51 -7.35 -6.21
C LYS A 31 -3.98 -7.73 -6.17
N ASP A 32 -4.32 -8.77 -5.41
CA ASP A 32 -5.71 -9.23 -5.28
C ASP A 32 -6.60 -8.15 -4.67
N SER A 33 -6.10 -7.45 -3.63
CA SER A 33 -6.82 -6.35 -2.99
C SER A 33 -7.02 -5.16 -3.93
N ILE A 34 -6.01 -4.81 -4.74
CA ILE A 34 -6.10 -3.74 -5.74
C ILE A 34 -7.21 -4.05 -6.76
N ILE A 35 -7.28 -5.30 -7.24
CA ILE A 35 -8.32 -5.73 -8.18
C ILE A 35 -9.71 -5.70 -7.53
N GLU A 36 -9.83 -6.18 -6.31
CA GLU A 36 -11.09 -6.15 -5.55
C GLU A 36 -11.60 -4.70 -5.36
N VAL A 37 -10.72 -3.77 -4.98
CA VAL A 37 -11.03 -2.33 -4.87
C VAL A 37 -11.58 -1.79 -6.19
N CYS A 38 -10.91 -2.08 -7.30
CA CYS A 38 -11.31 -1.59 -8.61
C CYS A 38 -12.72 -2.09 -8.99
N GLN A 39 -12.98 -3.38 -8.79
CA GLN A 39 -14.27 -4.02 -9.08
C GLN A 39 -15.38 -3.44 -8.20
N LEU A 40 -15.16 -3.36 -6.88
CA LEU A 40 -16.18 -2.86 -5.95
C LEU A 40 -16.48 -1.37 -6.13
N LEU A 41 -15.49 -0.55 -6.48
CA LEU A 41 -15.72 0.85 -6.84
C LEU A 41 -16.60 0.95 -8.10
N GLN A 42 -16.32 0.15 -9.12
CA GLN A 42 -17.10 0.09 -10.35
C GLN A 42 -18.55 -0.37 -10.10
N ASP A 43 -18.73 -1.34 -9.19
CA ASP A 43 -20.03 -1.93 -8.86
C ASP A 43 -20.82 -1.15 -7.80
N SER A 44 -20.19 -0.18 -7.11
CA SER A 44 -20.81 0.60 -6.02
C SER A 44 -22.08 1.37 -6.41
N GLY A 45 -22.29 1.60 -7.71
CA GLY A 45 -23.40 2.41 -8.24
C GLY A 45 -23.31 3.91 -7.94
N ARG A 46 -22.28 4.35 -7.22
CA ARG A 46 -22.00 5.76 -6.87
C ARG A 46 -21.13 6.46 -7.93
N ILE A 47 -20.34 5.69 -8.67
CA ILE A 47 -19.47 6.15 -9.75
C ILE A 47 -20.20 5.98 -11.09
N GLN A 48 -19.91 6.87 -12.05
CA GLN A 48 -20.46 6.72 -13.40
C GLN A 48 -20.04 5.38 -14.02
N LYS A 49 -21.02 4.57 -14.48
CA LYS A 49 -20.78 3.25 -15.05
C LYS A 49 -19.75 3.22 -16.21
N GLN A 50 -19.73 4.25 -17.05
CA GLN A 50 -18.76 4.39 -18.15
C GLN A 50 -17.95 5.65 -17.97
N GLY A 51 -16.62 5.51 -17.95
CA GLY A 51 -15.68 6.60 -17.78
C GLY A 51 -15.71 7.27 -16.41
N GLY A 52 -16.38 6.69 -15.41
CA GLY A 52 -16.39 7.23 -14.05
C GLY A 52 -15.10 6.97 -13.29
N LEU A 53 -14.54 5.76 -13.44
CA LEU A 53 -13.31 5.33 -12.77
C LEU A 53 -12.15 5.28 -13.78
N LYS A 54 -11.03 5.91 -13.43
CA LYS A 54 -9.73 5.64 -14.05
C LYS A 54 -8.78 5.10 -13.01
N VAL A 55 -8.02 4.07 -13.38
CA VAL A 55 -7.03 3.43 -12.51
C VAL A 55 -5.65 3.53 -13.13
N GLY A 56 -4.64 3.88 -12.33
CA GLY A 56 -3.24 3.91 -12.73
C GLY A 56 -2.38 3.13 -11.75
N LEU A 57 -1.15 2.81 -12.14
CA LEU A 57 -0.20 2.08 -11.31
C LEU A 57 1.20 2.65 -11.47
N ILE A 58 1.91 2.85 -10.37
CA ILE A 58 3.34 3.11 -10.34
C ILE A 58 3.96 2.04 -9.45
N ALA A 59 4.79 1.18 -10.03
CA ALA A 59 5.63 0.31 -9.25
C ALA A 59 6.95 1.02 -8.93
N TYR A 60 7.53 0.75 -7.78
CA TYR A 60 8.86 1.26 -7.45
C TYR A 60 9.72 0.19 -6.77
N ARG A 61 11.03 0.38 -6.87
CA ARG A 61 12.03 -0.39 -6.13
C ARG A 61 13.02 0.60 -5.52
N ASP A 62 14.31 0.43 -5.81
CA ASP A 62 15.36 1.21 -5.22
C ASP A 62 16.31 1.84 -6.26
N TYR A 63 17.24 2.65 -5.79
CA TYR A 63 18.31 3.24 -6.56
C TYR A 63 19.49 2.27 -6.69
N PRO A 64 20.34 2.45 -7.73
CA PRO A 64 21.66 1.86 -7.73
C PRO A 64 22.50 2.37 -6.54
N PRO A 65 23.34 1.52 -5.91
CA PRO A 65 23.72 0.18 -6.36
C PRO A 65 22.77 -0.95 -5.91
N GLN A 66 21.78 -0.65 -5.08
CA GLN A 66 20.89 -1.64 -4.48
C GLN A 66 20.05 -2.33 -5.55
N ASP A 67 19.46 -1.52 -6.43
CA ASP A 67 18.72 -2.01 -7.58
C ASP A 67 19.25 -1.43 -8.90
N GLN A 68 19.38 -2.29 -9.91
CA GLN A 68 19.85 -1.94 -11.26
C GLN A 68 18.74 -2.05 -12.33
N THR A 69 17.52 -2.42 -11.93
CA THR A 69 16.39 -2.69 -12.82
C THR A 69 15.59 -1.43 -13.13
N TYR A 70 14.95 -0.84 -12.13
CA TYR A 70 14.23 0.43 -12.23
C TYR A 70 14.01 1.04 -10.85
N ILE A 71 13.95 2.37 -10.80
CA ILE A 71 13.53 3.11 -9.59
C ILE A 71 12.01 3.21 -9.58
N THR A 72 11.41 3.67 -10.69
CA THR A 72 9.97 3.72 -10.90
C THR A 72 9.59 3.12 -12.26
N LYS A 73 8.46 2.41 -12.28
CA LYS A 73 7.82 1.87 -13.49
C LYS A 73 6.37 2.36 -13.52
N GLU A 74 6.08 3.29 -14.43
CA GLU A 74 4.77 3.92 -14.55
C GLU A 74 3.87 3.20 -15.57
N PHE A 75 2.64 2.91 -15.17
CA PHE A 75 1.56 2.45 -16.03
C PHE A 75 0.48 3.54 -16.09
N PRO A 76 0.18 4.08 -17.29
CA PRO A 76 -0.80 5.16 -17.45
C PRO A 76 -2.19 4.82 -16.93
N PHE A 77 -2.99 5.87 -16.70
CA PHE A 77 -4.41 5.69 -16.37
C PHE A 77 -5.18 4.96 -17.47
N THR A 78 -5.95 3.96 -17.08
CA THR A 78 -6.89 3.22 -17.92
C THR A 78 -8.28 3.15 -17.31
N GLU A 79 -9.29 2.93 -18.14
CA GLU A 79 -10.67 2.63 -17.73
C GLU A 79 -10.95 1.11 -17.79
N ASP A 80 -10.01 0.31 -18.31
CA ASP A 80 -10.12 -1.15 -18.42
C ASP A 80 -9.44 -1.84 -17.23
N ILE A 81 -10.25 -2.45 -16.36
CA ILE A 81 -9.76 -3.20 -15.20
C ILE A 81 -8.95 -4.43 -15.62
N ASN A 82 -9.17 -4.98 -16.81
CA ASN A 82 -8.34 -6.08 -17.33
C ASN A 82 -6.93 -5.61 -17.69
N GLU A 83 -6.79 -4.37 -18.17
CA GLU A 83 -5.48 -3.77 -18.40
C GLU A 83 -4.76 -3.54 -17.06
N MET A 84 -5.46 -3.08 -16.02
CA MET A 84 -4.89 -3.01 -14.66
C MET A 84 -4.44 -4.39 -14.15
N HIS A 85 -5.25 -5.44 -14.34
CA HIS A 85 -4.87 -6.80 -13.99
C HIS A 85 -3.61 -7.28 -14.72
N LYS A 86 -3.50 -6.96 -16.01
CA LYS A 86 -2.29 -7.24 -16.80
C LYS A 86 -1.08 -6.46 -16.27
N ASN A 87 -1.24 -5.18 -15.96
CA ASN A 87 -0.15 -4.35 -15.44
C ASN A 87 0.36 -4.88 -14.09
N LEU A 88 -0.55 -5.32 -13.20
CA LEU A 88 -0.20 -5.95 -11.93
C LEU A 88 0.47 -7.32 -12.11
N SER A 89 0.06 -8.11 -13.11
CA SER A 89 0.66 -9.43 -13.34
C SER A 89 2.12 -9.36 -13.81
N GLU A 90 2.55 -8.22 -14.37
CA GLU A 90 3.95 -7.96 -14.73
C GLU A 90 4.86 -7.68 -13.52
N LEU A 91 4.32 -7.40 -12.33
CA LEU A 91 5.12 -7.04 -11.17
C LEU A 91 5.65 -8.28 -10.43
N THR A 92 6.91 -8.28 -10.07
CA THR A 92 7.54 -9.30 -9.21
C THR A 92 8.23 -8.62 -8.04
N ALA A 93 8.14 -9.25 -6.86
CA ALA A 93 8.87 -8.83 -5.67
C ALA A 93 10.32 -9.32 -5.79
N GLU A 94 11.23 -8.41 -6.12
CA GLU A 94 12.65 -8.68 -6.34
C GLU A 94 13.43 -7.36 -6.25
N GLY A 95 14.75 -7.45 -6.12
CA GLY A 95 15.59 -6.26 -6.02
C GLY A 95 15.48 -5.58 -4.66
N GLY A 96 15.83 -4.29 -4.60
CA GLY A 96 16.19 -3.59 -3.36
C GLY A 96 17.59 -3.99 -2.86
N GLY A 97 17.91 -3.71 -1.61
CA GLY A 97 19.18 -4.13 -1.01
C GLY A 97 19.33 -3.75 0.46
N ASP A 98 19.17 -2.47 0.77
CA ASP A 98 18.90 -2.02 2.14
C ASP A 98 17.39 -1.94 2.42
N ILE A 99 17.05 -1.66 3.68
CA ILE A 99 15.65 -1.63 4.13
C ILE A 99 14.90 -0.42 3.59
N PRO A 100 15.45 0.82 3.58
CA PRO A 100 14.73 1.94 3.01
C PRO A 100 14.69 1.87 1.47
N GLU A 101 13.62 2.40 0.88
CA GLU A 101 13.34 2.24 -0.56
C GLU A 101 13.06 3.58 -1.26
N ALA A 102 13.03 3.59 -2.60
CA ALA A 102 12.88 4.80 -3.42
C ALA A 102 11.44 5.36 -3.51
N PHE A 103 10.61 5.21 -2.47
CA PHE A 103 9.23 5.70 -2.44
C PHE A 103 9.10 7.19 -2.78
N CYS A 104 10.06 8.03 -2.37
CA CYS A 104 10.03 9.46 -2.68
C CYS A 104 10.01 9.73 -4.20
N SER A 105 10.73 8.93 -5.00
CA SER A 105 10.69 9.02 -6.47
C SER A 105 9.32 8.62 -7.02
N ALA A 106 8.69 7.58 -6.44
CA ALA A 106 7.35 7.14 -6.83
C ALA A 106 6.28 8.20 -6.51
N LEU A 107 6.38 8.85 -5.35
CA LEU A 107 5.48 9.93 -4.95
C LEU A 107 5.60 11.15 -5.87
N GLU A 108 6.83 11.51 -6.26
CA GLU A 108 7.05 12.60 -7.22
C GLU A 108 6.48 12.25 -8.61
N SER A 109 6.72 11.01 -9.06
CA SER A 109 6.18 10.48 -10.31
C SER A 109 4.65 10.54 -10.31
N ALA A 110 4.00 10.12 -9.21
CA ALA A 110 2.55 10.21 -9.02
C ALA A 110 2.01 11.64 -9.13
N TYR A 111 2.72 12.61 -8.56
CA TYR A 111 2.34 14.03 -8.65
C TYR A 111 2.46 14.58 -10.08
N LYS A 112 3.50 14.17 -10.81
CA LYS A 112 3.79 14.61 -12.18
C LYS A 112 3.05 13.81 -13.25
N MET A 113 2.44 12.68 -12.88
CA MET A 113 1.75 11.77 -13.79
C MET A 113 0.68 12.49 -14.59
N LYS A 114 0.65 12.25 -15.91
CA LYS A 114 -0.38 12.81 -16.79
C LYS A 114 -1.65 11.96 -16.70
N GLY A 115 -2.81 12.60 -16.92
CA GLY A 115 -4.10 11.91 -17.02
C GLY A 115 -5.07 12.18 -15.87
N TRP A 116 -4.61 12.81 -14.78
CA TRP A 116 -5.48 13.31 -13.72
C TRP A 116 -6.53 14.27 -14.28
N ARG A 117 -7.80 13.96 -14.04
CA ARG A 117 -8.95 14.77 -14.44
C ARG A 117 -9.19 15.85 -13.40
N ARG A 118 -9.35 17.09 -13.88
CA ARG A 118 -9.52 18.26 -13.01
C ARG A 118 -10.68 18.10 -12.02
N SER A 119 -11.81 17.59 -12.50
CA SER A 119 -13.06 17.41 -11.75
C SER A 119 -13.22 16.03 -11.11
N ALA A 120 -12.18 15.18 -11.13
CA ALA A 120 -12.21 13.91 -10.42
C ALA A 120 -11.67 14.05 -9.00
N ILE A 121 -12.19 13.18 -8.13
CA ILE A 121 -11.57 12.81 -6.87
C ILE A 121 -10.27 12.11 -7.19
N LYS A 122 -9.17 12.55 -6.58
CA LYS A 122 -7.83 12.03 -6.86
C LYS A 122 -7.34 11.28 -5.63
N VAL A 123 -7.31 9.97 -5.73
CA VAL A 123 -6.88 9.11 -4.61
C VAL A 123 -5.61 8.38 -5.02
N ILE A 124 -4.62 8.42 -4.14
CA ILE A 124 -3.38 7.65 -4.25
C ILE A 124 -3.40 6.60 -3.14
N VAL A 125 -3.25 5.34 -3.50
CA VAL A 125 -3.14 4.23 -2.56
C VAL A 125 -1.71 3.70 -2.61
N VAL A 126 -0.96 3.92 -1.54
CA VAL A 126 0.41 3.43 -1.36
C VAL A 126 0.35 2.05 -0.73
N VAL A 127 1.07 1.07 -1.26
CA VAL A 127 1.21 -0.28 -0.69
C VAL A 127 2.69 -0.57 -0.50
N THR A 128 3.11 -0.80 0.73
CA THR A 128 4.54 -0.93 1.07
C THR A 128 4.75 -1.61 2.41
N ASP A 129 5.88 -2.30 2.52
CA ASP A 129 6.39 -2.91 3.76
C ASP A 129 7.67 -2.24 4.28
N ALA A 130 8.15 -1.18 3.61
CA ALA A 130 9.43 -0.55 3.87
C ALA A 130 9.34 0.99 4.03
N PRO A 131 10.23 1.58 4.86
CA PRO A 131 10.36 3.04 4.96
C PRO A 131 10.98 3.65 3.69
N PRO A 132 10.74 4.93 3.37
CA PRO A 132 11.52 5.64 2.36
C PRO A 132 12.94 5.99 2.84
N HIS A 133 13.88 6.16 1.92
CA HIS A 133 15.17 6.82 2.22
C HIS A 133 15.00 8.23 2.79
N GLY A 134 15.95 8.61 3.65
CA GLY A 134 16.13 9.98 4.11
C GLY A 134 15.37 10.33 5.39
N ILE A 135 14.59 9.40 5.94
CA ILE A 135 13.88 9.59 7.22
C ILE A 135 14.73 9.24 8.45
N GLY A 136 15.95 8.72 8.24
CA GLY A 136 16.91 8.43 9.32
C GLY A 136 16.82 7.01 9.88
N GLU A 137 16.45 6.03 9.05
CA GLU A 137 16.54 4.61 9.41
C GLU A 137 17.99 4.17 9.63
N MET A 138 18.20 3.13 10.43
CA MET A 138 19.54 2.70 10.84
C MET A 138 20.37 2.17 9.68
N ASP A 139 19.75 1.44 8.76
CA ASP A 139 20.41 0.75 7.64
C ASP A 139 20.24 1.51 6.31
N ASP A 140 20.02 2.84 6.36
CA ASP A 140 19.86 3.67 5.16
C ASP A 140 21.21 3.91 4.46
N SER A 141 21.38 3.28 3.30
CA SER A 141 22.60 3.38 2.49
C SER A 141 22.72 4.70 1.72
N ILE A 142 21.63 5.47 1.65
CA ILE A 142 21.53 6.71 0.87
C ILE A 142 21.51 7.93 1.80
N GLU A 143 22.45 8.85 1.58
CA GLU A 143 22.47 10.10 2.34
C GLU A 143 21.37 11.06 1.85
N GLY A 144 20.15 10.92 2.39
CA GLY A 144 19.00 11.77 2.06
C GLY A 144 17.89 11.02 1.34
N ILE A 145 17.07 11.72 0.56
CA ILE A 145 15.88 11.14 -0.10
C ILE A 145 16.19 10.47 -1.45
N SER A 146 17.38 10.72 -1.99
CA SER A 146 17.88 10.16 -3.24
C SER A 146 19.42 10.30 -3.28
N PRO A 147 20.13 9.42 -4.00
CA PRO A 147 21.58 9.49 -4.09
C PRO A 147 22.05 10.60 -5.02
N GLU A 148 23.37 10.86 -5.04
CA GLU A 148 23.97 11.84 -5.95
C GLU A 148 23.65 11.51 -7.42
N GLY A 149 23.36 12.54 -8.21
CA GLY A 149 22.94 12.40 -9.60
C GLY A 149 21.42 12.24 -9.79
N PHE A 150 20.67 11.99 -8.72
CA PHE A 150 19.21 11.99 -8.72
C PHE A 150 18.67 13.26 -8.05
N SER A 151 17.55 13.78 -8.55
CA SER A 151 16.89 14.95 -8.00
C SER A 151 15.41 14.64 -7.81
N VAL A 152 15.02 14.48 -6.55
CA VAL A 152 13.64 14.21 -6.13
C VAL A 152 13.18 15.36 -5.25
N GLU A 153 11.99 15.90 -5.50
CA GLU A 153 11.43 16.90 -4.59
C GLU A 153 11.09 16.30 -3.22
N ASP A 154 11.28 17.08 -2.16
CA ASP A 154 11.00 16.66 -0.79
C ASP A 154 9.56 16.14 -0.63
N PRO A 155 9.36 14.95 -0.02
CA PRO A 155 8.05 14.31 0.05
C PRO A 155 7.04 15.14 0.85
N LEU A 156 7.45 15.82 1.92
CA LEU A 156 6.54 16.67 2.71
C LEU A 156 6.08 17.89 1.88
N LYS A 157 6.91 18.42 0.99
CA LYS A 157 6.51 19.48 0.06
C LYS A 157 5.55 18.96 -1.00
N ILE A 158 5.85 17.83 -1.63
CA ILE A 158 4.97 17.20 -2.64
C ILE A 158 3.60 16.92 -2.01
N THR A 159 3.56 16.30 -0.82
CA THR A 159 2.31 15.99 -0.12
C THR A 159 1.49 17.24 0.21
N ARG A 160 2.12 18.36 0.58
CA ARG A 160 1.40 19.64 0.75
C ARG A 160 0.83 20.17 -0.55
N LYS A 161 1.56 20.05 -1.66
CA LYS A 161 1.05 20.44 -2.99
C LYS A 161 -0.12 19.55 -3.42
N MET A 162 -0.02 18.24 -3.17
CA MET A 162 -1.07 17.25 -3.38
C MET A 162 -2.32 17.58 -2.57
N ALA A 163 -2.20 17.81 -1.26
CA ALA A 163 -3.31 18.20 -0.39
C ALA A 163 -4.03 19.47 -0.90
N LYS A 164 -3.25 20.51 -1.27
CA LYS A 164 -3.81 21.74 -1.87
C LYS A 164 -4.50 21.52 -3.22
N SER A 165 -4.10 20.47 -3.94
CA SER A 165 -4.66 20.10 -5.25
C SER A 165 -5.80 19.07 -5.14
N GLY A 166 -6.25 18.77 -3.92
CA GLY A 166 -7.37 17.86 -3.66
C GLY A 166 -7.04 16.38 -3.86
N PHE A 167 -5.76 16.01 -3.69
CA PHE A 167 -5.36 14.60 -3.64
C PHE A 167 -5.50 14.07 -2.23
N THR A 168 -5.92 12.81 -2.13
CA THR A 168 -5.98 12.03 -0.89
C THR A 168 -4.99 10.87 -0.99
N ILE A 169 -4.08 10.75 -0.02
CA ILE A 169 -3.15 9.61 0.07
C ILE A 169 -3.67 8.66 1.14
N MET A 170 -3.83 7.40 0.77
CA MET A 170 -4.10 6.30 1.67
C MET A 170 -2.90 5.37 1.66
N THR A 171 -2.50 4.86 2.82
CA THR A 171 -1.41 3.87 2.89
C THR A 171 -1.95 2.53 3.36
N LEU A 172 -1.57 1.48 2.66
CA LEU A 172 -1.77 0.08 3.01
C LEU A 172 -0.42 -0.45 3.51
N ALA A 173 -0.28 -0.47 4.82
CA ALA A 173 0.92 -0.91 5.51
C ALA A 173 0.98 -2.44 5.52
N CYS A 174 1.99 -3.02 4.88
CA CYS A 174 2.25 -4.44 4.92
C CYS A 174 2.91 -4.81 6.25
N GLU A 175 2.09 -5.30 7.18
CA GLU A 175 2.50 -5.61 8.55
C GLU A 175 2.79 -7.12 8.72
N PRO A 176 3.71 -7.50 9.63
CA PRO A 176 4.40 -6.65 10.61
C PRO A 176 5.67 -5.93 10.10
N THR A 177 6.07 -6.14 8.85
CA THR A 177 7.37 -5.70 8.33
C THR A 177 7.54 -4.18 8.39
N LEU A 178 6.54 -3.39 7.98
CA LEU A 178 6.64 -1.94 8.03
C LEU A 178 6.86 -1.42 9.45
N SER A 179 6.13 -1.95 10.43
CA SER A 179 6.31 -1.57 11.85
C SER A 179 7.62 -2.06 12.47
N GLY A 180 8.39 -2.87 11.75
CA GLY A 180 9.79 -3.18 12.10
C GLY A 180 10.73 -1.99 11.92
N SER A 181 10.39 -1.05 11.02
CA SER A 181 11.15 0.19 10.82
C SER A 181 11.02 1.18 11.99
N MET A 182 12.02 2.06 12.14
CA MET A 182 12.04 3.02 13.23
C MET A 182 10.97 4.11 13.06
N TYR A 183 10.79 4.60 11.83
CA TYR A 183 10.01 5.80 11.52
C TYR A 183 9.02 5.61 10.36
N GLY A 184 9.14 4.54 9.57
CA GLY A 184 8.32 4.31 8.35
C GLY A 184 6.81 4.42 8.58
N THR A 185 6.26 3.72 9.58
CA THR A 185 4.81 3.79 9.88
C THR A 185 4.35 5.21 10.20
N ASP A 186 5.12 5.98 10.97
CA ASP A 186 4.76 7.36 11.35
C ASP A 186 4.89 8.31 10.15
N PHE A 187 5.85 8.06 9.27
CA PHE A 187 6.01 8.78 8.01
C PHE A 187 4.78 8.62 7.12
N TYR A 188 4.37 7.39 6.81
CA TYR A 188 3.21 7.16 5.95
C TYR A 188 1.89 7.60 6.59
N LYS A 189 1.76 7.43 7.92
CA LYS A 189 0.63 7.99 8.69
C LYS A 189 0.55 9.50 8.54
N THR A 190 1.69 10.18 8.54
CA THR A 190 1.76 11.63 8.33
C THR A 190 1.29 12.01 6.92
N LEU A 191 1.80 11.36 5.87
CA LEU A 191 1.41 11.71 4.49
C LEU A 191 -0.09 11.51 4.26
N SER A 192 -0.63 10.42 4.81
CA SER A 192 -2.06 10.11 4.72
C SER A 192 -2.87 11.16 5.47
N THR A 193 -2.49 11.50 6.70
CA THR A 193 -3.19 12.52 7.52
C THR A 193 -3.13 13.91 6.89
N MET A 194 -2.00 14.30 6.30
CA MET A 194 -1.83 15.59 5.62
C MET A 194 -2.76 15.79 4.43
N THR A 195 -3.25 14.70 3.85
CA THR A 195 -4.11 14.68 2.67
C THR A 195 -5.52 14.17 2.99
N SER A 196 -5.89 14.14 4.28
CA SER A 196 -7.18 13.66 4.77
C SER A 196 -7.49 12.20 4.42
N GLY A 197 -6.48 11.39 4.15
CA GLY A 197 -6.60 9.94 4.05
C GLY A 197 -6.19 9.25 5.36
N ALA A 198 -5.95 7.95 5.28
CA ALA A 198 -5.62 7.12 6.43
C ALA A 198 -4.62 6.02 6.08
N LEU A 199 -3.95 5.52 7.12
CA LEU A 199 -3.09 4.35 7.05
C LEU A 199 -3.87 3.14 7.60
N TYR A 200 -3.91 2.07 6.82
CA TYR A 200 -4.54 0.81 7.17
C TYR A 200 -3.52 -0.32 7.15
N PRO A 201 -3.49 -1.21 8.15
CA PRO A 201 -2.70 -2.42 8.08
C PRO A 201 -3.33 -3.37 7.03
N LEU A 202 -2.50 -3.96 6.18
CA LEU A 202 -2.90 -4.97 5.20
C LEU A 202 -3.07 -6.34 5.89
N THR A 203 -3.97 -6.42 6.87
CA THR A 203 -4.26 -7.65 7.62
C THR A 203 -5.47 -8.39 7.08
N ASN A 204 -6.37 -7.69 6.37
CA ASN A 204 -7.55 -8.28 5.76
C ASN A 204 -7.94 -7.54 4.46
N PRO A 205 -7.73 -8.15 3.28
CA PRO A 205 -8.07 -7.60 1.96
C PRO A 205 -9.53 -7.10 1.82
N LYS A 206 -10.50 -7.82 2.40
CA LYS A 206 -11.93 -7.45 2.25
C LYS A 206 -12.30 -6.18 3.01
N LEU A 207 -11.66 -5.94 4.15
CA LEU A 207 -11.85 -4.70 4.93
C LEU A 207 -11.18 -3.52 4.25
N LEU A 208 -10.05 -3.76 3.58
CA LEU A 208 -9.31 -2.78 2.80
C LEU A 208 -10.15 -2.15 1.70
N SER A 209 -10.85 -2.99 0.95
CA SER A 209 -11.69 -2.55 -0.17
C SER A 209 -12.83 -1.66 0.32
N ALA A 210 -13.47 -2.03 1.43
CA ALA A 210 -14.50 -1.22 2.07
C ALA A 210 -13.97 0.15 2.56
N CYS A 211 -12.74 0.20 3.07
CA CYS A 211 -12.13 1.46 3.53
C CYS A 211 -11.72 2.38 2.39
N ILE A 212 -11.14 1.85 1.31
CA ILE A 212 -10.81 2.65 0.13
C ILE A 212 -12.09 3.19 -0.51
N ILE A 213 -13.13 2.36 -0.63
CA ILE A 213 -14.43 2.83 -1.09
C ILE A 213 -15.00 3.89 -0.16
N GLY A 214 -15.01 3.63 1.16
CA GLY A 214 -15.46 4.60 2.17
C GLY A 214 -14.76 5.94 2.04
N SER A 215 -13.44 5.95 1.97
CA SER A 215 -12.64 7.18 1.85
C SER A 215 -12.82 7.89 0.49
N VAL A 216 -12.91 7.14 -0.60
CA VAL A 216 -13.22 7.70 -1.94
C VAL A 216 -14.60 8.35 -1.93
N LEU A 217 -15.59 7.69 -1.31
CA LEU A 217 -16.96 8.21 -1.21
C LEU A 217 -17.06 9.40 -0.25
N GLU A 218 -16.38 9.36 0.91
CA GLU A 218 -16.28 10.51 1.82
C GLU A 218 -15.62 11.70 1.12
N SER A 219 -14.55 11.47 0.35
CA SER A 219 -13.92 12.51 -0.46
C SER A 219 -14.88 13.06 -1.53
N ALA A 220 -15.74 12.22 -2.09
CA ALA A 220 -16.79 12.63 -3.02
C ALA A 220 -17.82 13.54 -2.36
N ASP A 221 -18.30 13.13 -1.20
CA ASP A 221 -19.31 13.85 -0.43
C ASP A 221 -18.74 15.20 0.04
N VAL A 222 -17.49 15.23 0.53
CA VAL A 222 -16.79 16.47 0.89
C VAL A 222 -16.61 17.39 -0.30
N GLN A 223 -16.20 16.88 -1.47
CA GLN A 223 -16.10 17.71 -2.68
C GLN A 223 -17.45 18.25 -3.12
N LYS A 224 -18.51 17.43 -3.08
CA LYS A 224 -19.86 17.85 -3.44
C LYS A 224 -20.37 18.94 -2.51
N LEU A 225 -20.20 18.77 -1.19
CA LEU A 225 -20.47 19.79 -0.18
C LEU A 225 -19.65 21.06 -0.45
N SER A 226 -18.36 20.91 -0.72
CA SER A 226 -17.50 22.06 -1.02
C SER A 226 -18.01 22.84 -2.23
N MET A 227 -18.40 22.17 -3.32
CA MET A 227 -18.96 22.82 -4.51
C MET A 227 -20.32 23.49 -4.23
N GLU A 228 -21.18 22.87 -3.43
CA GLU A 228 -22.49 23.39 -3.05
C GLU A 228 -22.38 24.69 -2.23
N TYR A 229 -21.45 24.73 -1.26
CA TYR A 229 -21.31 25.87 -0.35
C TYR A 229 -20.21 26.87 -0.76
N GLN A 230 -19.36 26.58 -1.75
CA GLN A 230 -18.24 27.45 -2.14
C GLN A 230 -18.70 28.86 -2.54
N GLU A 231 -19.76 28.97 -3.37
CA GLU A 231 -20.27 30.28 -3.79
C GLU A 231 -20.84 31.07 -2.60
N GLU A 232 -21.54 30.39 -1.69
CA GLU A 232 -22.06 31.01 -0.48
C GLU A 232 -20.92 31.49 0.43
N ILE A 233 -19.92 30.64 0.68
CA ILE A 233 -18.73 30.99 1.48
C ILE A 233 -18.04 32.20 0.86
N ALA A 234 -17.75 32.15 -0.45
CA ALA A 234 -17.07 33.23 -1.14
C ALA A 234 -17.88 34.53 -1.11
N HIS A 235 -19.20 34.46 -1.33
CA HIS A 235 -20.06 35.63 -1.25
C HIS A 235 -20.14 36.19 0.17
N ARG A 236 -20.30 35.35 1.20
CA ARG A 236 -20.35 35.80 2.60
C ARG A 236 -19.03 36.40 3.07
N PHE A 237 -17.91 35.80 2.67
CA PHE A 237 -16.58 36.25 3.06
C PHE A 237 -16.13 37.51 2.31
N PHE A 238 -16.21 37.52 0.98
CA PHE A 238 -15.71 38.64 0.17
C PHE A 238 -16.71 39.77 -0.02
N VAL A 239 -18.02 39.48 -0.11
CA VAL A 239 -19.06 40.50 -0.35
C VAL A 239 -19.69 40.97 0.97
N LYS A 240 -20.21 40.05 1.78
CA LYS A 240 -20.88 40.42 3.03
C LYS A 240 -19.90 40.75 4.18
N LYS A 241 -18.64 40.33 4.06
CA LYS A 241 -17.59 40.49 5.09
C LYS A 241 -17.98 39.89 6.44
N ASP A 242 -18.70 38.78 6.42
CA ASP A 242 -19.05 38.05 7.63
C ASP A 242 -17.76 37.47 8.27
N PRO A 243 -17.65 37.41 9.62
CA PRO A 243 -16.54 36.75 10.29
C PRO A 243 -16.45 35.26 9.89
N ILE A 244 -15.24 34.77 9.60
CA ILE A 244 -15.06 33.41 9.07
C ILE A 244 -15.61 32.34 10.02
N ASP A 245 -15.45 32.52 11.33
CA ASP A 245 -15.99 31.61 12.34
C ASP A 245 -17.52 31.55 12.32
N GLN A 246 -18.18 32.66 11.96
CA GLN A 246 -19.64 32.70 11.83
C GLN A 246 -20.10 31.95 10.58
N ILE A 247 -19.40 32.14 9.45
CA ILE A 247 -19.66 31.42 8.20
C ILE A 247 -19.53 29.91 8.43
N ILE A 248 -18.44 29.47 9.08
CA ILE A 248 -18.18 28.05 9.39
C ILE A 248 -19.31 27.48 10.28
N ARG A 249 -19.72 28.19 11.33
CA ARG A 249 -20.79 27.74 12.23
C ARG A 249 -22.14 27.57 11.53
N ASP A 250 -22.50 28.52 10.66
CA ASP A 250 -23.80 28.49 9.97
C ASP A 250 -23.86 27.35 8.96
N ILE A 251 -22.78 27.16 8.20
CA ILE A 251 -22.67 26.05 7.22
C ILE A 251 -22.65 24.71 7.95
N HIS A 252 -21.91 24.60 9.06
CA HIS A 252 -21.89 23.38 9.85
C HIS A 252 -23.29 22.99 10.38
N LYS A 253 -24.10 23.97 10.79
CA LYS A 253 -25.51 23.75 11.17
C LYS A 253 -26.36 23.28 9.99
N GLN A 254 -26.18 23.87 8.81
CA GLN A 254 -26.90 23.47 7.60
C GLN A 254 -26.56 22.02 7.21
N ILE A 255 -25.27 21.67 7.15
CA ILE A 255 -24.80 20.32 6.84
C ILE A 255 -25.37 19.30 7.85
N SER A 256 -25.33 19.63 9.14
CA SER A 256 -25.89 18.77 10.20
C SER A 256 -27.41 18.60 10.08
N SER A 257 -28.13 19.66 9.69
CA SER A 257 -29.59 19.62 9.52
C SER A 257 -30.04 18.88 8.26
N ALA A 258 -29.18 18.75 7.26
CA ALA A 258 -29.46 18.03 6.01
C ALA A 258 -29.38 16.50 6.14
N GLY A 259 -29.02 15.97 7.31
CA GLY A 259 -29.03 14.54 7.58
C GLY A 259 -28.00 13.73 6.79
N GLN A 260 -26.92 14.35 6.33
CA GLN A 260 -25.86 13.64 5.61
C GLN A 260 -25.11 12.71 6.56
N THR A 261 -25.34 11.40 6.40
CA THR A 261 -24.63 10.34 7.10
C THR A 261 -23.36 10.00 6.31
N ALA A 262 -22.21 10.48 6.78
CA ALA A 262 -20.92 9.96 6.33
C ALA A 262 -20.82 8.48 6.70
N VAL A 263 -20.55 7.62 5.72
CA VAL A 263 -20.36 6.19 5.94
C VAL A 263 -18.94 5.97 6.45
N SER A 264 -18.78 6.01 7.77
CA SER A 264 -17.53 5.67 8.43
C SER A 264 -17.38 4.14 8.51
N VAL A 265 -16.28 3.62 7.95
CA VAL A 265 -15.87 2.23 8.10
C VAL A 265 -14.79 2.18 9.19
N SER A 266 -15.12 1.60 10.35
CA SER A 266 -14.15 1.40 11.44
C SER A 266 -13.39 0.09 11.23
N VAL A 267 -12.07 0.18 11.06
CA VAL A 267 -11.16 -0.97 11.10
C VAL A 267 -10.60 -1.10 12.52
N GLU A 268 -10.43 -2.33 12.99
CA GLU A 268 -9.70 -2.58 14.24
C GLU A 268 -8.29 -1.99 14.14
N ASN A 269 -7.98 -1.08 15.06
CA ASN A 269 -6.66 -0.46 15.11
C ASN A 269 -5.66 -1.44 15.73
N VAL A 270 -4.79 -2.00 14.89
CA VAL A 270 -3.71 -2.91 15.34
C VAL A 270 -2.57 -2.16 16.04
N TYR A 271 -2.51 -0.83 15.93
CA TYR A 271 -1.44 -0.01 16.50
C TYR A 271 -1.79 0.46 17.91
N LYS A 272 -0.81 0.36 18.82
CA LYS A 272 -0.90 0.96 20.15
C LYS A 272 -0.87 2.48 20.05
N ASP A 273 -1.53 3.14 20.99
CA ASP A 273 -1.31 4.57 21.21
C ASP A 273 0.11 4.80 21.76
N SER A 274 0.92 5.59 21.06
CA SER A 274 2.29 5.94 21.45
C SER A 274 2.50 7.46 21.45
N PRO A 275 2.98 8.05 22.56
CA PRO A 275 3.40 9.45 22.60
C PRO A 275 4.47 9.78 21.55
N GLU A 276 5.42 8.87 21.34
CA GLU A 276 6.49 9.02 20.34
C GLU A 276 5.92 9.04 18.92
N SER A 277 4.97 8.16 18.59
CA SER A 277 4.26 8.20 17.29
C SER A 277 3.53 9.53 17.11
N LYS A 278 2.82 10.01 18.13
CA LYS A 278 2.11 11.30 18.09
C LYS A 278 3.07 12.47 17.89
N HIS A 279 4.21 12.45 18.58
CA HIS A 279 5.29 13.42 18.41
C HIS A 279 5.84 13.38 16.97
N ASN A 280 6.21 12.20 16.47
CA ASN A 280 6.75 12.03 15.11
C ASN A 280 5.81 12.56 14.05
N VAL A 281 4.52 12.20 14.12
CA VAL A 281 3.50 12.70 13.17
C VAL A 281 3.38 14.22 13.24
N HIS A 282 3.36 14.80 14.45
CA HIS A 282 3.31 16.26 14.62
C HIS A 282 4.55 16.96 14.05
N THR A 283 5.74 16.44 14.33
CA THR A 283 7.02 16.94 13.81
C THR A 283 7.04 16.90 12.28
N LEU A 284 6.68 15.77 11.66
CA LEU A 284 6.64 15.64 10.21
C LEU A 284 5.60 16.58 9.57
N MET A 285 4.43 16.74 10.18
CA MET A 285 3.40 17.66 9.66
C MET A 285 3.85 19.12 9.66
N SER A 286 4.58 19.54 10.70
CA SER A 286 4.99 20.93 10.91
C SER A 286 6.32 21.31 10.24
N ALA A 287 7.24 20.37 10.05
CA ALA A 287 8.57 20.60 9.49
C ALA A 287 8.55 21.06 8.02
N LYS A 288 9.42 21.98 7.61
CA LYS A 288 9.42 22.50 6.22
C LYS A 288 9.85 21.46 5.19
N ASN A 289 10.70 20.53 5.59
CA ASN A 289 11.27 19.47 4.78
C ASN A 289 11.70 18.30 5.67
N LEU A 290 11.99 17.16 5.06
CA LEU A 290 12.35 15.94 5.75
C LEU A 290 13.68 16.04 6.49
N GLY A 291 14.65 16.80 5.95
CA GLY A 291 15.95 17.01 6.59
C GLY A 291 15.87 17.77 7.92
N GLU A 292 14.86 18.61 8.10
CA GLU A 292 14.51 19.26 9.38
C GLU A 292 13.82 18.26 10.32
N ALA A 293 12.79 17.57 9.82
CA ALA A 293 12.00 16.62 10.61
C ALA A 293 12.84 15.49 11.21
N LYS A 294 13.74 14.88 10.41
CA LYS A 294 14.48 13.67 10.80
C LYS A 294 15.32 13.85 12.07
N ARG A 295 15.74 15.07 12.39
CA ARG A 295 16.56 15.38 13.57
C ARG A 295 15.78 15.31 14.88
N GLU A 296 14.45 15.39 14.81
CA GLU A 296 13.57 15.46 15.97
C GLU A 296 12.70 14.20 16.13
N LEU A 297 12.84 13.22 15.24
CA LEU A 297 12.07 11.97 15.30
C LEU A 297 12.53 11.10 16.49
N GLN A 298 11.55 10.57 17.21
CA GLN A 298 11.73 9.72 18.38
C GLN A 298 11.47 8.26 18.04
N ARG A 299 12.44 7.39 18.35
CA ARG A 299 12.28 5.96 18.15
C ARG A 299 11.25 5.41 19.13
N ILE A 300 10.27 4.68 18.61
CA ILE A 300 9.31 3.94 19.45
C ILE A 300 10.02 2.72 20.06
N ARG A 301 9.92 2.58 21.39
CA ARG A 301 10.47 1.41 22.09
C ARG A 301 9.47 0.27 22.11
N GLY A 302 9.96 -0.94 21.82
CA GLY A 302 9.16 -2.17 21.74
C GLY A 302 8.21 -2.19 20.54
N SER A 303 7.30 -3.17 20.53
CA SER A 303 6.35 -3.37 19.42
C SER A 303 5.39 -2.18 19.28
N ARG A 304 5.06 -1.80 18.03
CA ARG A 304 4.02 -0.81 17.68
C ARG A 304 2.60 -1.36 17.83
N PHE A 305 2.44 -2.67 18.01
CA PHE A 305 1.13 -3.32 17.99
C PHE A 305 0.45 -3.37 19.35
N THR A 306 -0.88 -3.49 19.32
CA THR A 306 -1.68 -3.87 20.48
C THR A 306 -1.27 -5.27 20.96
N PRO A 307 -1.43 -5.60 22.25
CA PRO A 307 -1.11 -6.94 22.76
C PRO A 307 -1.83 -8.07 22.04
N ASP A 308 -3.07 -7.83 21.59
CA ASP A 308 -3.89 -8.84 20.90
C ASP A 308 -3.33 -9.15 19.51
N TYR A 309 -3.02 -8.12 18.72
CA TYR A 309 -2.38 -8.32 17.42
C TYR A 309 -0.94 -8.83 17.57
N LYS A 310 -0.23 -8.41 18.62
CA LYS A 310 1.11 -8.93 18.89
C LYS A 310 1.09 -10.45 19.14
N GLN A 311 0.07 -10.98 19.81
CA GLN A 311 -0.06 -12.44 20.02
C GLN A 311 -0.32 -13.22 18.72
N THR A 312 -0.94 -12.61 17.71
CA THR A 312 -1.14 -13.27 16.41
C THR A 312 0.12 -13.29 15.57
N VAL A 313 1.03 -12.35 15.80
CA VAL A 313 2.32 -12.22 15.09
C VAL A 313 3.46 -12.96 15.81
N ASP A 314 3.51 -12.86 17.14
CA ASP A 314 4.46 -13.55 18.03
C ASP A 314 3.95 -14.95 18.37
N VAL A 315 3.85 -15.82 17.36
CA VAL A 315 3.64 -17.25 17.63
C VAL A 315 4.94 -17.79 18.24
N PRO A 316 4.94 -18.35 19.48
CA PRO A 316 6.14 -18.91 20.08
C PRO A 316 6.70 -20.06 19.22
N GLU A 317 8.02 -20.08 19.01
CA GLU A 317 8.74 -21.13 18.27
C GLU A 317 8.34 -22.56 18.70
N ASP A 318 7.93 -22.75 19.95
CA ASP A 318 7.59 -24.05 20.54
C ASP A 318 6.17 -24.57 20.26
N LYS A 319 5.32 -23.80 19.56
CA LYS A 319 4.04 -24.31 19.02
C LYS A 319 3.84 -23.86 17.58
N ALA A 320 4.80 -24.19 16.73
CA ALA A 320 4.59 -24.19 15.28
C ALA A 320 3.46 -25.18 14.95
N TYR A 321 2.23 -24.69 14.80
CA TYR A 321 1.23 -25.43 14.05
C TYR A 321 1.83 -25.66 12.67
N THR A 322 2.03 -26.92 12.29
CA THR A 322 2.59 -27.25 10.99
C THR A 322 1.50 -27.76 10.07
N ILE A 323 1.50 -27.29 8.83
CA ILE A 323 0.73 -27.89 7.75
C ILE A 323 1.58 -28.97 7.09
N THR A 324 0.98 -30.10 6.71
CA THR A 324 1.66 -31.09 5.88
C THR A 324 1.28 -30.88 4.43
N VAL A 325 2.25 -30.52 3.59
CA VAL A 325 2.09 -30.26 2.16
C VAL A 325 2.65 -31.43 1.37
N THR A 326 1.90 -31.87 0.36
CA THR A 326 2.32 -32.93 -0.55
C THR A 326 2.98 -32.34 -1.80
N PHE A 327 4.26 -32.65 -2.02
CA PHE A 327 4.95 -32.35 -3.27
C PHE A 327 4.87 -33.55 -4.20
N LYS A 328 4.18 -33.40 -5.32
CA LYS A 328 4.07 -34.43 -6.35
C LYS A 328 4.89 -34.03 -7.59
N ASN A 329 5.93 -34.79 -7.90
CA ASN A 329 6.67 -34.62 -9.14
C ASN A 329 6.04 -35.46 -10.25
N THR A 330 5.28 -34.83 -11.13
CA THR A 330 4.64 -35.46 -12.30
C THR A 330 5.53 -35.51 -13.55
N GLY A 331 6.75 -34.97 -13.46
CA GLY A 331 7.71 -34.92 -14.57
C GLY A 331 8.60 -36.15 -14.66
N ALA A 332 9.21 -36.36 -15.84
CA ALA A 332 10.11 -37.49 -16.15
C ALA A 332 11.52 -37.37 -15.53
N SER A 333 11.81 -36.33 -14.75
CA SER A 333 13.14 -36.09 -14.17
C SER A 333 13.04 -35.74 -12.70
N ASN A 334 14.10 -36.03 -11.95
CA ASN A 334 14.19 -35.64 -10.54
C ASN A 334 14.24 -34.10 -10.43
N ILE A 335 13.55 -33.57 -9.43
CA ILE A 335 13.57 -32.15 -9.10
C ILE A 335 14.18 -32.00 -7.72
N GLN A 336 15.12 -31.08 -7.57
CA GLN A 336 15.60 -30.64 -6.26
C GLN A 336 14.77 -29.45 -5.82
N VAL A 337 14.15 -29.54 -4.66
CA VAL A 337 13.45 -28.46 -3.97
C VAL A 337 14.38 -27.96 -2.88
N GLU A 338 14.82 -26.72 -3.00
CA GLU A 338 15.49 -26.00 -1.93
C GLU A 338 14.45 -25.10 -1.26
N PHE A 339 14.40 -25.06 0.06
CA PHE A 339 13.48 -24.18 0.77
C PHE A 339 14.05 -23.67 2.09
N TYR A 340 13.64 -22.46 2.45
CA TYR A 340 14.04 -21.79 3.68
C TYR A 340 12.91 -20.87 4.15
N GLU A 341 12.90 -20.56 5.45
CA GLU A 341 11.98 -19.56 6.00
C GLU A 341 12.49 -18.18 5.60
N ALA A 342 11.62 -17.28 5.12
CA ALA A 342 12.06 -15.97 4.64
C ALA A 342 12.79 -15.12 5.71
N ARG A 343 12.68 -15.48 6.99
CA ARG A 343 13.36 -14.81 8.11
C ARG A 343 14.70 -15.45 8.48
N ASP A 344 15.03 -16.60 7.89
CA ASP A 344 16.25 -17.38 8.16
C ASP A 344 16.76 -18.00 6.84
N GLU A 345 17.46 -17.18 6.05
CA GLU A 345 18.03 -17.59 4.76
C GLU A 345 19.25 -18.52 4.89
N ASP A 346 19.87 -18.58 6.07
CA ASP A 346 21.05 -19.40 6.32
C ASP A 346 20.69 -20.88 6.48
N THR A 347 19.44 -21.19 6.83
CA THR A 347 18.95 -22.57 7.03
C THR A 347 18.25 -23.13 5.79
N VAL A 348 18.97 -23.21 4.66
CA VAL A 348 18.43 -23.80 3.42
C VAL A 348 18.33 -25.33 3.53
N LYS A 349 17.10 -25.85 3.54
CA LYS A 349 16.82 -27.27 3.43
C LYS A 349 16.77 -27.67 1.95
N LYS A 350 17.49 -28.73 1.58
CA LYS A 350 17.53 -29.24 0.22
C LYS A 350 16.98 -30.64 0.15
N LEU A 351 16.15 -30.89 -0.84
CA LEU A 351 15.49 -32.17 -0.98
C LEU A 351 15.32 -32.56 -2.45
N MET A 352 15.55 -33.83 -2.74
CA MET A 352 15.22 -34.42 -4.04
C MET A 352 13.80 -35.04 -4.02
N VAL A 353 12.97 -34.65 -4.97
CA VAL A 353 11.69 -35.30 -5.30
C VAL A 353 11.88 -36.10 -6.60
N PRO A 354 11.99 -37.44 -6.53
CA PRO A 354 12.20 -38.26 -7.72
C PRO A 354 11.04 -38.16 -8.71
N SER A 355 11.32 -38.47 -9.98
CA SER A 355 10.28 -38.55 -11.03
C SER A 355 9.12 -39.46 -10.62
N ASN A 356 7.88 -39.03 -10.88
CA ASN A 356 6.63 -39.75 -10.59
C ASN A 356 6.43 -40.12 -9.10
N HIS A 357 7.08 -39.42 -8.18
CA HIS A 357 6.95 -39.67 -6.74
C HIS A 357 6.30 -38.49 -6.01
N MET A 358 5.72 -38.82 -4.86
CA MET A 358 5.20 -37.85 -3.89
C MET A 358 6.09 -37.82 -2.65
N ARG A 359 6.27 -36.63 -2.07
CA ARG A 359 6.94 -36.42 -0.80
C ARG A 359 6.12 -35.45 0.06
N LEU A 360 6.01 -35.74 1.35
CA LEU A 360 5.28 -34.94 2.32
C LEU A 360 6.27 -34.07 3.11
N PHE A 361 5.89 -32.83 3.36
CA PHE A 361 6.67 -31.89 4.18
C PHE A 361 5.80 -31.14 5.14
N SER A 362 6.28 -30.99 6.36
CA SER A 362 5.64 -30.17 7.38
C SER A 362 6.25 -28.77 7.37
N PHE A 363 5.43 -27.75 7.19
CA PHE A 363 5.84 -26.34 7.23
C PHE A 363 5.10 -25.62 8.34
N PRO A 364 5.75 -24.67 9.02
CA PRO A 364 5.06 -23.81 9.98
C PRO A 364 3.98 -22.97 9.27
N LEU A 365 2.82 -22.84 9.93
CA LEU A 365 1.73 -21.97 9.49
C LEU A 365 2.12 -20.50 9.67
N ASN A 366 1.62 -19.65 8.77
CA ASN A 366 1.80 -18.20 8.75
C ASN A 366 3.27 -17.74 8.70
N ILE A 367 4.19 -18.63 8.31
CA ILE A 367 5.58 -18.30 8.02
C ILE A 367 5.78 -18.37 6.51
N PRO A 368 6.27 -17.30 5.85
CA PRO A 368 6.61 -17.35 4.44
C PRO A 368 7.77 -18.30 4.20
N ILE A 369 7.55 -19.28 3.33
CA ILE A 369 8.56 -20.24 2.91
C ILE A 369 8.95 -19.91 1.47
N CYS A 370 10.25 -19.66 1.26
CA CYS A 370 10.83 -19.49 -0.06
C CYS A 370 11.21 -20.86 -0.61
N PHE A 371 10.83 -21.14 -1.84
CA PHE A 371 11.12 -22.38 -2.56
C PHE A 371 11.93 -22.07 -3.82
N THR A 372 12.94 -22.88 -4.08
CA THR A 372 13.71 -22.90 -5.33
C THR A 372 13.62 -24.30 -5.91
N LEU A 373 12.91 -24.44 -7.04
CA LEU A 373 12.83 -25.68 -7.80
C LEU A 373 13.98 -25.73 -8.79
N VAL A 374 14.84 -26.74 -8.67
CA VAL A 374 16.07 -26.91 -9.45
C VAL A 374 15.99 -28.21 -10.25
N ARG A 375 16.18 -28.10 -11.57
CA ARG A 375 16.33 -29.24 -12.49
C ARG A 375 17.47 -28.96 -13.47
N GLY A 376 18.66 -29.51 -13.18
CA GLY A 376 19.86 -29.23 -13.96
C GLY A 376 20.24 -27.75 -13.86
N ARG A 377 20.28 -27.04 -15.00
CA ARG A 377 20.55 -25.58 -15.06
C ARG A 377 19.31 -24.71 -14.82
N PHE A 378 18.12 -25.29 -14.85
CA PHE A 378 16.88 -24.55 -14.66
C PHE A 378 16.61 -24.38 -13.17
N ARG A 379 16.37 -23.13 -12.75
CA ARG A 379 15.96 -22.75 -11.39
C ARG A 379 14.71 -21.90 -11.49
N ARG A 380 13.73 -22.15 -10.64
CA ARG A 380 12.52 -21.34 -10.52
C ARG A 380 12.24 -21.08 -9.05
N ASN A 381 12.11 -19.82 -8.69
CA ASN A 381 11.85 -19.39 -7.32
C ASN A 381 10.35 -19.09 -7.17
N THR A 382 9.80 -19.41 -6.01
CA THR A 382 8.44 -19.07 -5.61
C THR A 382 8.41 -18.97 -4.09
N SER A 383 7.53 -18.17 -3.53
CA SER A 383 7.27 -18.14 -2.08
C SER A 383 5.82 -18.50 -1.80
N CYS A 384 5.55 -19.03 -0.61
CA CYS A 384 4.19 -19.32 -0.16
C CYS A 384 4.12 -19.21 1.37
N THR A 385 2.99 -18.69 1.86
CA THR A 385 2.65 -18.68 3.29
C THR A 385 1.43 -19.57 3.48
N PHE A 386 1.55 -20.57 4.36
CA PHE A 386 0.46 -21.53 4.59
C PHE A 386 -0.47 -21.04 5.71
N GLY A 387 -1.77 -20.91 5.43
CA GLY A 387 -2.82 -20.53 6.41
C GLY A 387 -3.63 -21.71 6.93
N ASN A 388 -4.56 -21.44 7.86
CA ASN A 388 -5.35 -22.47 8.58
C ASN A 388 -6.42 -23.19 7.74
N ASP A 389 -6.80 -22.67 6.58
CA ASP A 389 -7.87 -23.25 5.74
C ASP A 389 -7.42 -23.37 4.29
N ALA A 390 -6.89 -24.54 3.90
CA ALA A 390 -7.03 -25.15 2.56
C ALA A 390 -6.12 -26.38 2.41
N ASP A 391 -6.64 -27.45 1.79
CA ASP A 391 -5.81 -28.42 1.07
C ASP A 391 -5.13 -27.68 -0.11
N PHE A 392 -3.80 -27.65 -0.11
CA PHE A 392 -3.00 -26.92 -1.09
C PHE A 392 -2.43 -27.87 -2.15
N ASP A 393 -2.86 -27.71 -3.41
CA ASP A 393 -2.32 -28.41 -4.57
C ASP A 393 -1.40 -27.46 -5.37
N VAL A 394 -0.07 -27.62 -5.27
CA VAL A 394 0.88 -26.92 -6.15
C VAL A 394 1.00 -27.69 -7.45
N GLU A 395 0.18 -27.37 -8.44
CA GLU A 395 0.39 -27.88 -9.80
C GLU A 395 1.33 -26.93 -10.56
N THR A 396 2.65 -27.19 -10.52
CA THR A 396 3.62 -26.50 -11.40
C THR A 396 4.03 -27.43 -12.54
N LYS A 397 3.52 -27.17 -13.75
CA LYS A 397 3.96 -27.88 -14.97
C LYS A 397 5.24 -27.27 -15.51
N PHE A 398 6.30 -28.07 -15.61
CA PHE A 398 7.51 -27.73 -16.36
C PHE A 398 7.36 -28.26 -17.79
N GLU A 399 6.78 -27.46 -18.68
CA GLU A 399 6.76 -27.81 -20.11
C GLU A 399 8.10 -27.46 -20.75
N LEU A 400 8.66 -28.40 -21.51
CA LEU A 400 9.75 -28.12 -22.42
C LEU A 400 9.16 -27.34 -23.60
N SER A 401 9.55 -26.08 -23.78
CA SER A 401 9.39 -25.45 -25.08
C SER A 401 10.31 -26.20 -26.06
N SER A 402 9.71 -26.96 -26.97
CA SER A 402 10.38 -27.53 -28.13
C SER A 402 10.86 -26.46 -29.09
#